data_AF-A0A6V7XY69-F1
#
_entry.id   AF-A0A6V7XY69-F1
#
_cell.length_a   1.000
_cell.length_b   1.000
_cell.length_c   1.000
_cell.angle_alpha   90.00
_cell.angle_beta   90.00
_cell.angle_gamma   90.00
#
_symmetry.space_group_name_H-M   'P 1'
#
loop_
_entity.id
_entity.type
_entity.pdbx_description
1 polymer ?
#
loop_
_entity_poly.entity_id
_entity_poly.type
_entity_poly.pdbx_seq_one_letter_code
_entity_poly.pdbx_strand_id
1 'polypeptide(L)' 'MVIDNISKKFERLGFGIDRGGTFTDVFVVYPNGNCKTFKLLSEDPQNYNDAPTEAIRRILSEFTGKQIKKGIN' A
#
# COMPACT_ATOMS: atom_id res chain seq x y z
N MET A 1 -27.55 2.92 -0.83
CA MET A 1 -26.41 3.68 -1.37
C MET A 1 -26.15 3.14 -2.76
N VAL A 2 -26.67 3.82 -3.78
CA VAL A 2 -26.38 3.49 -5.17
C VAL A 2 -24.94 3.94 -5.41
N ILE A 3 -24.05 3.01 -5.72
CA ILE A 3 -22.73 3.38 -6.24
C ILE A 3 -22.97 3.60 -7.73
N ASP A 4 -23.29 4.84 -8.10
CA ASP A 4 -23.41 5.22 -9.49
C ASP A 4 -22.09 4.90 -10.21
N ASN A 5 -22.24 4.22 -11.34
CA ASN A 5 -21.18 3.91 -12.31
C ASN A 5 -20.47 5.20 -12.73
N ILE A 6 -19.43 5.58 -12.00
CA ILE A 6 -18.44 6.53 -12.47
C ILE A 6 -17.16 5.72 -12.61
N SER A 7 -16.79 5.46 -13.86
CA SER A 7 -15.46 5.10 -14.33
C SER A 7 -14.44 6.17 -13.89
N LYS A 8 -14.23 6.35 -12.59
CA LYS A 8 -13.12 7.12 -12.06
C LYS A 8 -11.91 6.21 -12.17
N LYS A 9 -11.31 6.23 -13.37
CA LYS A 9 -9.91 5.82 -13.52
C LYS A 9 -9.12 6.78 -12.65
N PHE A 10 -8.60 6.29 -11.54
CA PHE A 10 -7.67 7.07 -10.75
C PHE A 10 -6.41 7.27 -11.61
N GLU A 11 -5.84 8.46 -11.66
CA GLU A 11 -4.58 8.64 -12.41
C GLU A 11 -3.35 8.17 -11.62
N ARG A 12 -3.54 7.81 -10.34
CA ARG A 12 -2.48 7.58 -9.36
C ARG A 12 -2.83 6.41 -8.46
N LEU A 13 -1.82 5.85 -7.81
CA LEU A 13 -2.02 4.95 -6.68
C LEU A 13 -2.60 5.73 -5.50
N GLY A 14 -3.64 5.18 -4.87
CA GLY A 14 -4.18 5.67 -3.60
C GLY A 14 -3.82 4.70 -2.47
N PHE A 15 -3.48 5.24 -1.30
CA PHE A 15 -3.14 4.46 -0.11
C PHE A 15 -3.97 4.92 1.08
N GLY A 16 -4.61 3.97 1.76
CA GLY A 16 -5.07 4.10 3.14
C GLY A 16 -4.15 3.26 4.02
N ILE A 17 -3.55 3.89 5.03
CA ILE A 17 -2.65 3.22 5.97
C ILE A 17 -3.13 3.55 7.38
N ASP A 18 -3.52 2.51 8.11
CA ASP A 18 -3.89 2.60 9.51
C ASP A 18 -2.80 1.95 10.36
N ARG A 19 -2.09 2.77 11.12
CA ARG A 19 -0.96 2.36 11.96
C ARG A 19 -1.43 2.16 13.40
N GLY A 20 -0.84 1.16 14.07
CA GLY A 20 -1.00 0.95 15.50
C GLY A 20 -1.14 -0.54 15.83
N GLY A 21 -1.28 -0.86 17.11
CA GLY A 21 -1.46 -2.25 17.56
C GLY A 21 -0.39 -3.21 17.03
N THR A 22 -0.76 -4.48 16.86
CA THR A 22 0.15 -5.52 16.34
C THR A 22 0.39 -5.42 14.83
N PHE A 23 -0.58 -4.90 14.07
CA PHE A 23 -0.52 -4.86 12.61
C PHE A 23 -0.87 -3.48 12.06
N THR A 24 -0.13 -3.06 11.03
CA THR A 24 -0.48 -1.92 10.18
C THR A 24 -1.36 -2.42 9.04
N ASP A 25 -2.56 -1.85 8.94
CA ASP A 25 -3.55 -2.15 7.91
C ASP A 25 -3.32 -1.28 6.67
N VAL A 26 -3.32 -1.91 5.50
CA VAL A 26 -3.05 -1.24 4.22
C VAL A 26 -4.17 -1.52 3.24
N PHE A 27 -4.74 -0.45 2.68
CA PHE A 27 -5.67 -0.47 1.56
C PHE A 27 -5.07 0.31 0.39
N VAL A 28 -5.11 -0.27 -0.80
CA VAL A 28 -4.55 0.32 -2.02
C VAL A 28 -5.62 0.36 -3.10
N VAL A 29 -5.72 1.49 -3.79
CA VAL A 29 -6.48 1.65 -5.02
C VAL A 29 -5.53 1.89 -6.18
N TYR A 30 -5.61 1.07 -7.22
CA TYR A 30 -4.81 1.19 -8.42
C TYR A 30 -5.47 2.12 -9.44
N PRO A 31 -4.71 2.70 -10.38
CA PRO A 31 -5.25 3.57 -11.43
C PRO A 31 -6.39 2.95 -12.26
N ASN A 32 -6.34 1.64 -12.45
CA ASN A 32 -7.35 0.88 -13.19
C ASN A 32 -8.62 0.59 -12.37
N GLY A 33 -8.70 1.04 -11.11
CA GLY A 33 -9.82 0.80 -10.21
C GLY A 33 -9.73 -0.51 -9.42
N ASN A 34 -8.71 -1.34 -9.63
CA ASN A 34 -8.48 -2.51 -8.78
C ASN A 34 -8.11 -2.08 -7.37
N CYS A 35 -8.40 -2.93 -6.39
CA CYS A 35 -8.05 -2.69 -4.99
C CYS A 35 -7.28 -3.88 -4.42
N LYS A 36 -6.43 -3.60 -3.42
CA LYS A 36 -5.71 -4.62 -2.66
C LYS A 36 -5.68 -4.23 -1.18
N THR A 37 -5.85 -5.23 -0.30
CA THR A 37 -5.68 -5.08 1.14
C THR A 37 -4.64 -6.06 1.66
N PHE A 38 -3.84 -5.63 2.62
CA PHE A 38 -2.92 -6.50 3.33
C PHE A 38 -2.52 -5.88 4.67
N LYS A 39 -1.90 -6.70 5.52
CA LYS A 39 -1.37 -6.30 6.82
C LYS A 39 0.13 -6.48 6.85
N LEU A 40 0.81 -5.62 7.59
CA LEU A 40 2.20 -5.78 8.01
C LEU A 40 2.26 -5.82 9.53
N LEU A 41 3.22 -6.52 10.13
CA LEU A 41 3.52 -6.29 11.55
C LEU A 41 3.85 -4.81 11.73
N SER A 42 3.28 -4.17 12.75
CA SER A 42 3.55 -2.76 13.02
C SER A 42 5.04 -2.53 13.34
N GLU A 43 5.68 -3.50 13.99
CA GLU A 43 7.12 -3.53 14.23
C GLU A 43 7.71 -4.87 13.77
N ASP A 44 8.66 -4.80 12.84
CA ASP A 44 9.44 -5.95 12.37
C ASP A 44 10.82 -5.49 11.89
N PRO A 45 11.71 -5.08 12.81
CA PRO A 45 12.99 -4.47 12.49
C PRO A 45 13.95 -5.40 11.73
N GLN A 46 13.69 -6.71 11.73
CA GLN A 46 14.47 -7.67 10.92
C GLN A 46 14.15 -7.55 9.43
N ASN A 47 12.95 -7.07 9.09
CA ASN A 47 12.47 -7.01 7.72
C ASN A 47 12.34 -5.59 7.18
N TYR A 48 11.97 -4.61 7.99
CA TYR A 48 11.79 -3.21 7.58
C TYR A 48 11.81 -2.25 8.77
N ASN A 49 12.21 -1.01 8.51
CA ASN A 49 12.32 0.01 9.56
C ASN A 49 10.96 0.64 9.90
N ASP A 50 10.05 0.75 8.93
CA ASP A 50 8.74 1.39 9.08
C ASP A 50 7.71 0.68 8.19
N ALA A 51 6.61 0.22 8.81
CA ALA A 51 5.57 -0.54 8.12
C ALA A 51 4.88 0.24 6.98
N PRO A 52 4.45 1.51 7.15
CA PRO A 52 3.93 2.31 6.04
C PRO A 52 4.89 2.42 4.87
N THR A 53 6.16 2.73 5.14
CA THR A 53 7.18 2.89 4.11
C THR A 53 7.37 1.58 3.35
N GLU A 54 7.43 0.46 4.07
CA GLU A 54 7.53 -0.86 3.46
C GLU A 54 6.28 -1.21 2.62
N ALA A 55 5.08 -0.88 3.10
CA ALA A 55 3.84 -1.09 2.37
C ALA A 55 3.85 -0.35 1.03
N ILE A 56 4.22 0.94 1.05
CA ILE A 56 4.35 1.76 -0.17
C ILE A 56 5.43 1.17 -1.08
N ARG A 57 6.58 0.77 -0.56
CA ARG A 57 7.68 0.17 -1.35
C ARG A 57 7.24 -1.11 -2.06
N ARG A 58 6.52 -2.01 -1.38
CA ARG A 58 6.01 -3.26 -1.96
C ARG A 58 5.05 -2.98 -3.12
N ILE A 59 4.12 -2.05 -2.92
CA ILE A 59 3.11 -1.70 -3.92
C ILE A 59 3.72 -0.96 -5.11
N LEU A 60 4.65 -0.04 -4.88
CA LEU A 60 5.37 0.62 -5.97
C LEU A 60 6.22 -0.38 -6.76
N SER A 61 6.85 -1.36 -6.09
CA SER A 61 7.62 -2.39 -6.79
C SER A 61 6.73 -3.27 -7.68
N GLU A 62 5.56 -3.65 -7.17
CA GLU A 62 4.54 -4.39 -7.91
C GLU A 62 3.99 -3.58 -9.09
N PHE A 63 3.58 -2.33 -8.84
CA PHE A 63 2.95 -1.46 -9.84
C PHE A 63 3.90 -1.09 -10.98
N THR A 64 5.19 -0.89 -10.68
CA THR A 64 6.18 -0.51 -11.69
C THR A 64 6.89 -1.70 -12.34
N GLY A 65 6.72 -2.91 -11.79
CA GLY A 65 7.49 -4.09 -12.19
C GLY A 65 8.99 -4.00 -11.88
N LYS A 66 9.43 -3.00 -11.10
CA LYS A 66 10.83 -2.77 -10.75
C LYS A 66 11.05 -3.02 -9.27
N GLN A 67 12.12 -3.72 -8.92
CA GLN A 67 12.47 -3.90 -7.52
C GLN A 67 12.97 -2.59 -6.90
N ILE A 68 12.21 -2.02 -5.97
CA ILE A 68 12.63 -0.85 -5.19
C ILE A 68 13.34 -1.35 -3.93
N LYS A 69 14.58 -0.89 -3.72
CA LYS A 69 15.37 -1.25 -2.54
C LYS A 69 14.68 -0.74 -1.27
N LYS A 70 14.86 -1.47 -0.17
CA LYS A 70 14.44 -1.01 1.15
C LYS A 70 15.15 0.30 1.50
N GLY A 71 14.46 1.20 2.20
CA GLY A 71 15.08 2.41 2.73
C GLY A 71 16.25 2.04 3.63
N ILE A 72 17.35 2.76 3.49
CA ILE A 72 18.52 2.65 4.36
C ILE A 72 18.35 3.77 5.39
N ASN A 73 18.40 3.44 6.69
CA ASN A 73 18.45 4.45 7.74
C ASN A 73 19.82 5.10 7.78
#